data_AF-W4G0Y3-F1
#
_entry.id   AF-W4G0Y3-F1
#
_cell.length_a   1.000
_cell.length_b   1.000
_cell.length_c   1.000
_cell.angle_alpha   90.00
_cell.angle_beta   90.00
_cell.angle_gamma   90.00
#
_symmetry.space_group_name_H-M   'P 1'
#
loop_
_entity.id
_entity.type
_entity.pdbx_description
1 polymer ?
#
loop_
_entity_poly.entity_id
_entity_poly.type
_entity_poly.pdbx_seq_one_letter_code
_entity_poly.pdbx_strand_id
1 'polypeptide(L)'
;MTAAESKPKIFPESAKLTATCNPYLDFYRTFQKSQPKDMARLFDPDLDDDTREELFNLVDDKVAAKYSWAIPDERALRIIKHYGPIVEIGAGTGYWGRLLQLRGVDVKCFDLHVPGEEGDGAGEDDDDDEEPERMTWLDVEQGTPEVLSRFKKRTLLLCYPDDYEDSEESMAEACLNNYTGEYVIHIGELFGHTLCLPEPWGRTSSPEFQTRLAAVFHKVLQVPLNSWHSSVDTLTVWKRTKTCIVDDGMYAYIPVDEQLTMVMSSPSTEHLLHDSKDIPVVSKKAKKPRS
;
A
#
# COMPACT_ATOMS: atom_id res chain seq x y z
N MET A 1 18.69 -20.56 31.02
CA MET A 1 19.49 -19.81 30.04
C MET A 1 18.67 -18.61 29.63
N THR A 2 19.09 -17.42 30.03
CA THR A 2 18.48 -16.17 29.57
C THR A 2 18.87 -16.00 28.11
N ALA A 3 17.89 -16.10 27.19
CA ALA A 3 18.10 -15.65 25.82
C ALA A 3 18.58 -14.19 25.92
N ALA A 4 19.77 -13.92 25.38
CA ALA A 4 20.21 -12.55 25.23
C ALA A 4 19.20 -11.90 24.27
N GLU A 5 18.44 -10.91 24.75
CA GLU A 5 17.60 -10.09 23.89
C GLU A 5 18.52 -9.45 22.84
N SER A 6 18.48 -10.01 21.62
CA SER A 6 19.10 -9.42 20.44
C SER A 6 18.53 -8.01 20.32
N LYS A 7 19.40 -6.99 20.35
CA LYS A 7 18.95 -5.61 20.15
C LYS A 7 18.39 -5.50 18.73
N PRO A 8 17.21 -4.88 18.55
CA PRO A 8 16.65 -4.71 17.21
C PRO A 8 17.64 -3.93 16.33
N LYS A 9 17.93 -4.47 15.15
CA LYS A 9 18.86 -3.88 14.18
C LYS A 9 18.15 -2.76 13.41
N ILE A 10 18.17 -1.56 13.97
CA ILE A 10 17.48 -0.38 13.42
C ILE A 10 18.41 0.45 12.53
N PHE A 11 17.92 0.89 11.37
CA PHE A 11 18.62 1.86 10.51
C PHE A 11 19.07 3.10 11.32
N PRO A 12 20.37 3.48 11.30
CA PRO A 12 20.86 4.65 11.99
C PRO A 12 20.15 5.95 11.57
N GLU A 13 19.70 6.03 10.32
CA GLU A 13 18.91 7.14 9.78
C GLU A 13 17.56 7.30 10.48
N SER A 14 16.97 6.21 10.99
CA SER A 14 15.68 6.25 11.68
C SER A 14 15.71 7.18 12.89
N ALA A 15 16.83 7.25 13.62
CA ALA A 15 17.01 8.13 14.77
C ALA A 15 16.98 9.63 14.40
N LYS A 16 17.23 9.97 13.13
CA LYS A 16 17.24 11.35 12.62
C LYS A 16 15.90 11.78 12.02
N LEU A 17 14.96 10.85 11.83
CA LEU A 17 13.65 11.16 11.27
C LEU A 17 12.78 11.92 12.29
N THR A 18 12.02 12.88 11.77
CA THR A 18 11.00 13.63 12.51
C THR A 18 9.63 13.43 11.87
N ALA A 19 8.58 13.94 12.50
CA ALA A 19 7.20 13.83 11.99
C ALA A 19 7.01 14.39 10.56
N THR A 20 7.89 15.28 10.09
CA THR A 20 7.83 15.87 8.74
C THR A 20 8.75 15.21 7.73
N CYS A 21 9.58 14.25 8.17
CA CYS A 21 10.50 13.54 7.27
C CYS A 21 9.75 12.42 6.53
N ASN A 22 10.10 12.23 5.26
CA ASN A 22 9.73 11.07 4.45
C ASN A 22 10.73 10.94 3.29
N PRO A 23 11.96 10.44 3.56
CA PRO A 23 13.02 10.36 2.55
C PRO A 23 12.63 9.51 1.33
N TYR A 24 11.74 8.53 1.48
CA TYR A 24 11.27 7.75 0.35
C TYR A 24 10.41 8.57 -0.61
N LEU A 25 9.46 9.35 -0.08
CA LEU A 25 8.66 10.26 -0.89
C LEU A 25 9.50 11.37 -1.52
N ASP A 26 10.53 11.86 -0.83
CA ASP A 26 11.46 12.84 -1.39
C ASP A 26 12.30 12.26 -2.53
N PHE A 27 12.74 11.00 -2.41
CA PHE A 27 13.37 10.25 -3.49
C PHE A 27 12.43 10.10 -4.69
N TYR A 28 11.20 9.60 -4.46
CA TYR A 28 10.18 9.45 -5.50
C TYR A 28 9.91 10.76 -6.24
N ARG A 29 9.74 11.87 -5.51
CA ARG A 29 9.51 13.20 -6.11
C ARG A 29 10.71 13.69 -6.92
N THR A 30 11.92 13.32 -6.53
CA THR A 30 13.13 13.66 -7.27
C THR A 30 13.18 12.88 -8.56
N PHE A 31 12.95 11.56 -8.49
CA PHE A 31 12.86 10.68 -9.65
C PHE A 31 11.79 11.16 -10.65
N GLN A 32 10.58 11.46 -10.19
CA GLN A 32 9.48 11.95 -11.04
C GLN A 32 9.83 13.23 -11.81
N LYS A 33 10.72 14.08 -11.27
CA LYS A 33 11.20 15.30 -11.95
C LYS A 33 12.30 15.04 -12.96
N SER A 34 13.06 13.97 -12.78
CA SER A 34 14.22 13.62 -13.62
C SER A 34 13.96 12.47 -14.60
N GLN A 35 12.81 11.81 -14.52
CA GLN A 35 12.48 10.67 -15.38
C GLN A 35 12.50 11.05 -16.88
N PRO A 36 12.91 10.13 -17.77
CA PRO A 36 12.85 10.36 -19.21
C PRO A 36 11.44 10.69 -19.69
N LYS A 37 11.34 11.46 -20.78
CA LYS A 37 10.04 11.83 -21.37
C LYS A 37 9.22 10.61 -21.80
N ASP A 38 9.90 9.58 -22.28
CA ASP A 38 9.28 8.34 -22.75
C ASP A 38 8.73 7.46 -21.62
N MET A 39 9.00 7.81 -20.34
CA MET A 39 8.42 7.09 -19.20
C MET A 39 6.88 7.07 -19.21
N ALA A 40 6.25 8.13 -19.75
CA ALA A 40 4.80 8.19 -19.93
C ALA A 40 4.26 7.19 -20.98
N ARG A 41 5.16 6.61 -21.79
CA ARG A 41 4.87 5.64 -22.85
C ARG A 41 5.35 4.24 -22.48
N LEU A 42 5.75 3.97 -21.23
CA LEU A 42 6.33 2.67 -20.84
C LEU A 42 5.49 1.47 -21.30
N PHE A 43 4.16 1.56 -21.18
CA PHE A 43 3.22 0.52 -21.62
C PHE A 43 2.51 0.85 -22.94
N ASP A 44 3.04 1.79 -23.72
CA ASP A 44 2.62 2.01 -25.10
C ASP A 44 3.10 0.81 -25.94
N PRO A 45 2.19 0.08 -26.63
CA PRO A 45 2.56 -1.06 -27.46
C PRO A 45 3.47 -0.67 -28.64
N ASP A 46 3.49 0.61 -29.02
CA ASP A 46 4.36 1.12 -30.10
C ASP A 46 5.74 1.57 -29.61
N LEU A 47 6.04 1.46 -28.31
CA LEU A 47 7.40 1.64 -27.78
C LEU A 47 8.25 0.41 -28.09
N ASP A 48 9.52 0.59 -28.48
CA ASP A 48 10.42 -0.53 -28.71
C ASP A 48 10.80 -1.25 -27.40
N ASP A 49 11.06 -2.55 -27.51
CA ASP A 49 11.27 -3.44 -26.37
C ASP A 49 12.53 -3.06 -25.57
N ASP A 50 13.63 -2.73 -26.24
CA ASP A 50 14.89 -2.33 -25.60
C ASP A 50 14.70 -1.06 -24.76
N THR A 51 14.07 -0.02 -25.33
CA THR A 51 13.75 1.21 -24.58
C THR A 51 12.79 0.93 -23.43
N ARG A 52 11.78 0.05 -23.62
CA ARG A 52 10.85 -0.33 -22.56
C ARG A 52 11.58 -0.98 -21.39
N GLU A 53 12.48 -1.92 -21.65
CA GLU A 53 13.26 -2.61 -20.63
C GLU A 53 14.18 -1.64 -19.88
N GLU A 54 14.87 -0.75 -20.60
CA GLU A 54 15.68 0.30 -19.97
C GLU A 54 14.85 1.19 -19.04
N LEU A 55 13.68 1.65 -19.49
CA LEU A 55 12.78 2.49 -18.71
C LEU A 55 12.21 1.76 -17.48
N PHE A 56 11.85 0.48 -17.63
CA PHE A 56 11.29 -0.34 -16.56
C PHE A 56 12.31 -0.56 -15.43
N ASN A 57 13.60 -0.66 -15.77
CA ASN A 57 14.67 -0.93 -14.81
C ASN A 57 15.37 0.35 -14.29
N LEU A 58 14.79 1.54 -14.51
CA LEU A 58 15.40 2.81 -14.06
C LEU A 58 15.45 2.98 -12.54
N VAL A 59 14.60 2.26 -11.81
CA VAL A 59 14.54 2.31 -10.34
C VAL A 59 14.92 0.94 -9.83
N ASP A 60 15.97 0.91 -9.01
CA ASP A 60 16.44 -0.30 -8.34
C ASP A 60 15.44 -0.73 -7.25
N ASP A 61 15.01 -1.99 -7.29
CA ASP A 61 14.10 -2.60 -6.31
C ASP A 61 14.63 -2.52 -4.86
N LYS A 62 15.96 -2.37 -4.68
CA LYS A 62 16.58 -2.11 -3.37
C LYS A 62 16.02 -0.87 -2.68
N VAL A 63 15.48 0.10 -3.44
CA VAL A 63 14.80 1.26 -2.85
C VAL A 63 13.51 0.83 -2.15
N ALA A 64 12.68 0.01 -2.79
CA ALA A 64 11.46 -0.52 -2.20
C ALA A 64 11.78 -1.46 -1.03
N ALA A 65 12.76 -2.37 -1.20
CA ALA A 65 13.22 -3.27 -0.15
C ALA A 65 13.72 -2.51 1.10
N LYS A 66 14.41 -1.37 0.93
CA LYS A 66 14.82 -0.52 2.05
C LYS A 66 13.64 0.16 2.73
N TYR A 67 12.66 0.67 1.99
CA TYR A 67 11.56 1.47 2.52
C TYR A 67 10.25 0.67 2.61
N SER A 68 9.52 0.57 1.51
CA SER A 68 8.29 -0.21 1.38
C SER A 68 7.93 -0.29 -0.10
N TRP A 69 7.23 -1.35 -0.51
CA TRP A 69 6.72 -1.51 -1.87
C TRP A 69 5.74 -0.41 -2.28
N ALA A 70 4.85 0.02 -1.37
CA ALA A 70 3.97 1.18 -1.59
C ALA A 70 4.56 2.46 -1.00
N ILE A 71 4.34 3.60 -1.65
CA ILE A 71 4.97 4.88 -1.28
C ILE A 71 4.06 5.69 -0.33
N PRO A 72 4.42 5.83 0.96
CA PRO A 72 3.66 6.66 1.88
C PRO A 72 3.70 8.13 1.52
N ASP A 73 2.53 8.77 1.55
CA ASP A 73 2.42 10.23 1.50
C ASP A 73 1.72 10.79 2.74
N GLU A 74 1.76 12.12 2.90
CA GLU A 74 1.18 12.76 4.07
C GLU A 74 -0.35 12.63 4.13
N ARG A 75 -1.03 12.45 2.99
CA ARG A 75 -2.47 12.20 2.97
C ARG A 75 -2.76 10.81 3.54
N ALA A 76 -2.04 9.79 3.10
CA ALA A 76 -2.18 8.42 3.57
C ALA A 76 -1.89 8.31 5.06
N LEU A 77 -0.77 8.88 5.52
CA LEU A 77 -0.38 8.85 6.94
C LEU A 77 -1.40 9.55 7.84
N ARG A 78 -1.98 10.67 7.39
CA ARG A 78 -3.06 11.36 8.11
C ARG A 78 -4.34 10.51 8.16
N ILE A 79 -4.69 9.84 7.07
CA ILE A 79 -5.85 8.94 7.03
C ILE A 79 -5.63 7.79 8.01
N ILE A 80 -4.50 7.08 7.94
CA ILE A 80 -4.21 5.95 8.83
C ILE A 80 -4.22 6.41 10.30
N LYS A 81 -3.62 7.56 10.60
CA LYS A 81 -3.64 8.16 11.95
C LYS A 81 -5.06 8.34 12.50
N HIS A 82 -6.04 8.68 11.67
CA HIS A 82 -7.43 8.84 12.11
C HIS A 82 -8.01 7.54 12.67
N TYR A 83 -7.59 6.39 12.15
CA TYR A 83 -8.06 5.07 12.55
C TYR A 83 -7.12 4.39 13.57
N GLY A 84 -6.15 5.12 14.14
CA GLY A 84 -5.28 4.59 15.20
C GLY A 84 -6.06 4.21 16.47
N PRO A 85 -5.55 3.27 17.29
CA PRO A 85 -4.25 2.59 17.20
C PRO A 85 -4.18 1.52 16.08
N ILE A 86 -2.97 1.23 15.60
CA ILE A 86 -2.72 0.36 14.44
C ILE A 86 -1.99 -0.92 14.85
N VAL A 87 -2.33 -2.03 14.19
CA VAL A 87 -1.52 -3.24 14.08
C VAL A 87 -1.27 -3.51 12.60
N GLU A 88 0.00 -3.67 12.22
CA GLU A 88 0.45 -3.97 10.86
C GLU A 88 1.02 -5.39 10.86
N ILE A 89 0.57 -6.22 9.92
CA ILE A 89 1.10 -7.58 9.68
C ILE A 89 1.71 -7.60 8.29
N GLY A 90 2.87 -8.24 8.14
CA GLY A 90 3.69 -8.12 6.93
C GLY A 90 4.31 -6.73 6.83
N ALA A 91 4.84 -6.23 7.96
CA ALA A 91 5.35 -4.86 8.04
C ALA A 91 6.67 -4.66 7.26
N GLY A 92 7.34 -5.74 6.84
CA GLY A 92 8.65 -5.73 6.22
C GLY A 92 9.68 -5.01 7.09
N THR A 93 10.27 -3.95 6.55
CA THR A 93 11.21 -3.09 7.31
C THR A 93 10.52 -2.16 8.32
N GLY A 94 9.18 -2.10 8.33
CA GLY A 94 8.37 -1.27 9.23
C GLY A 94 8.34 0.22 8.87
N TYR A 95 8.66 0.61 7.63
CA TYR A 95 8.75 2.03 7.29
C TYR A 95 7.45 2.82 7.53
N TRP A 96 6.30 2.25 7.16
CA TRP A 96 4.98 2.82 7.46
C TRP A 96 4.78 3.01 8.96
N GLY A 97 5.00 1.96 9.75
CA GLY A 97 4.96 2.01 11.20
C GLY A 97 5.84 3.10 11.81
N ARG A 98 7.07 3.30 11.29
CA ARG A 98 7.97 4.35 11.78
C ARG A 98 7.43 5.75 11.50
N LEU A 99 6.94 5.99 10.29
CA LEU A 99 6.37 7.28 9.91
C LEU A 99 5.10 7.61 10.72
N LEU A 100 4.28 6.60 11.02
CA LEU A 100 3.09 6.73 11.87
C LEU A 100 3.46 6.97 13.34
N GLN A 101 4.45 6.26 13.87
CA GLN A 101 4.96 6.46 15.24
C GLN A 101 5.48 7.89 15.44
N LEU A 102 6.24 8.41 14.47
CA LEU A 102 6.71 9.81 14.48
C LEU A 102 5.56 10.83 14.47
N ARG A 103 4.37 10.43 14.01
CA ARG A 103 3.12 11.23 14.03
C ARG A 103 2.25 10.98 15.26
N GLY A 104 2.77 10.26 16.26
CA GLY A 104 2.11 9.98 17.53
C GLY A 104 1.05 8.88 17.47
N VAL A 105 1.11 8.01 16.44
CA VAL A 105 0.23 6.84 16.36
C VAL A 105 0.84 5.71 17.19
N ASP A 106 0.01 5.05 18.00
CA ASP A 106 0.38 3.78 18.64
C ASP A 106 0.29 2.66 17.59
N VAL A 107 1.44 2.16 17.14
CA VAL A 107 1.57 1.13 16.09
C VAL A 107 2.30 -0.09 16.65
N LYS A 108 1.83 -1.28 16.29
CA LYS A 108 2.52 -2.55 16.46
C LYS A 108 2.75 -3.16 15.08
N CYS A 109 4.01 -3.42 14.74
CA CYS A 109 4.41 -4.00 13.46
C CYS A 109 4.88 -5.44 13.70
N PHE A 110 4.33 -6.37 12.93
CA PHE A 110 4.75 -7.76 12.91
C PHE A 110 5.15 -8.18 11.51
N ASP A 111 6.18 -9.01 11.42
CA ASP A 111 6.62 -9.63 10.18
C ASP A 111 7.10 -11.05 10.44
N LEU A 112 7.02 -11.93 9.43
CA LEU A 112 7.55 -13.29 9.53
C LEU A 112 9.07 -13.26 9.67
N HIS A 113 9.72 -12.33 8.95
CA HIS A 113 11.16 -12.27 8.80
C HIS A 113 11.73 -11.00 9.44
N VAL A 114 12.36 -11.17 10.60
CA VAL A 114 12.97 -10.07 11.36
C VAL A 114 14.50 -10.19 11.44
N PRO A 115 15.23 -9.07 11.61
CA PRO A 115 16.69 -9.12 11.74
C PRO A 115 17.19 -9.97 12.92
N GLY A 116 18.15 -10.86 12.64
CA GLY A 116 18.88 -11.60 13.68
C GLY A 116 18.21 -12.88 14.17
N GLU A 117 17.14 -13.31 13.53
CA GLU A 117 16.63 -14.68 13.67
C GLU A 117 17.02 -15.51 12.43
N GLU A 118 17.52 -16.72 12.66
CA GLU A 118 17.80 -17.71 11.62
C GLU A 118 16.45 -18.23 11.10
N GLY A 119 15.92 -17.57 10.07
CA GLY A 119 14.79 -18.07 9.30
C GLY A 119 15.31 -18.82 8.08
N ASP A 120 14.99 -20.10 7.98
CA ASP A 120 15.34 -21.07 6.92
C ASP A 120 14.78 -20.70 5.52
N GLY A 121 15.06 -19.51 4.99
CA GLY A 121 14.32 -18.96 3.84
C GLY A 121 15.10 -18.08 2.87
N ALA A 122 16.43 -18.17 2.80
CA ALA A 122 17.18 -17.71 1.64
C ALA A 122 17.78 -18.95 0.97
N GLY A 123 17.55 -19.11 -0.33
CA GLY A 123 18.01 -20.26 -1.09
C GLY A 123 19.49 -20.54 -0.87
N GLU A 124 19.85 -21.83 -0.95
CA GLU A 124 21.22 -22.29 -1.10
C GLU A 124 21.78 -21.83 -2.47
N ASP A 125 21.94 -20.52 -2.66
CA ASP A 125 22.80 -19.99 -3.72
C ASP A 125 24.14 -19.69 -3.07
N ASP A 126 25.07 -20.64 -3.27
CA ASP A 126 26.50 -20.57 -2.94
C ASP A 126 27.19 -19.41 -3.69
N ASP A 127 26.91 -18.16 -3.31
CA ASP A 127 27.75 -17.02 -3.67
C ASP A 127 28.25 -16.32 -2.38
N ASP A 128 29.58 -16.27 -2.26
CA ASP A 128 30.41 -15.79 -1.15
C ASP A 128 30.28 -14.25 -0.86
N ASP A 129 29.17 -13.63 -1.25
CA ASP A 129 28.87 -12.23 -0.97
C ASP A 129 28.09 -12.14 0.35
N GLU A 130 28.70 -11.61 1.41
CA GLU A 130 28.04 -11.33 2.69
C GLU A 130 26.73 -10.56 2.42
N GLU A 131 25.59 -11.25 2.51
CA GLU A 131 24.29 -10.59 2.34
C GLU A 131 24.19 -9.42 3.33
N PRO A 132 23.85 -8.21 2.85
CA PRO A 132 23.80 -7.05 3.71
C PRO A 132 22.83 -7.29 4.86
N GLU A 133 23.33 -7.11 6.08
CA GLU A 133 22.60 -7.36 7.32
C GLU A 133 21.21 -6.70 7.29
N ARG A 134 20.13 -7.50 7.37
CA ARG A 134 18.73 -7.02 7.35
C ARG A 134 18.51 -6.01 8.49
N MET A 135 17.96 -4.83 8.18
CA MET A 135 17.66 -3.78 9.16
C MET A 135 16.21 -3.27 9.02
N THR A 136 15.67 -2.69 10.09
CA THR A 136 14.31 -2.13 10.13
C THR A 136 14.29 -0.65 10.52
N TRP A 137 13.19 0.04 10.25
CA TRP A 137 13.00 1.46 10.61
C TRP A 137 12.47 1.67 12.03
N LEU A 138 11.84 0.65 12.60
CA LEU A 138 11.47 0.58 14.01
C LEU A 138 11.56 -0.86 14.49
N ASP A 139 11.25 -1.08 15.75
CA ASP A 139 11.08 -2.42 16.31
C ASP A 139 9.90 -3.14 15.63
N VAL A 140 10.23 -4.13 14.80
CA VAL A 140 9.27 -5.03 14.15
C VAL A 140 9.39 -6.36 14.89
N GLU A 141 8.29 -6.78 15.51
CA GLU A 141 8.25 -8.02 16.28
C GLU A 141 8.05 -9.20 15.31
N GLN A 142 8.67 -10.34 15.57
CA GLN A 142 8.35 -11.54 14.79
C GLN A 142 6.89 -11.95 15.04
N GLY A 143 6.15 -12.23 13.97
CA GLY A 143 4.79 -12.71 14.12
C GLY A 143 4.06 -12.94 12.81
N THR A 144 3.10 -13.85 12.90
CA THR A 144 2.21 -14.27 11.82
C THR A 144 0.78 -13.79 12.11
N PRO A 145 -0.20 -13.97 11.19
CA PRO A 145 -1.58 -13.51 11.37
C PRO A 145 -2.25 -13.91 12.71
N GLU A 146 -1.83 -14.98 13.36
CA GLU A 146 -2.34 -15.47 14.64
C GLU A 146 -2.24 -14.43 15.78
N VAL A 147 -1.27 -13.52 15.71
CA VAL A 147 -1.10 -12.46 16.72
C VAL A 147 -2.31 -11.53 16.78
N LEU A 148 -3.08 -11.41 15.69
CA LEU A 148 -4.25 -10.54 15.59
C LEU A 148 -5.36 -10.87 16.59
N SER A 149 -5.41 -12.11 17.08
CA SER A 149 -6.28 -12.53 18.18
C SER A 149 -6.13 -11.66 19.44
N ARG A 150 -4.95 -11.06 19.65
CA ARG A 150 -4.61 -10.18 20.78
C ARG A 150 -4.88 -8.69 20.51
N PHE A 151 -5.11 -8.29 19.25
CA PHE A 151 -5.15 -6.88 18.83
C PHE A 151 -6.52 -6.40 18.32
N LYS A 152 -7.62 -6.99 18.82
CA LYS A 152 -9.00 -6.71 18.37
C LYS A 152 -9.46 -5.24 18.44
N LYS A 153 -8.79 -4.42 19.25
CA LYS A 153 -9.10 -2.98 19.43
C LYS A 153 -8.25 -2.06 18.55
N ARG A 154 -7.33 -2.60 17.75
CA ARG A 154 -6.50 -1.87 16.80
C ARG A 154 -7.06 -2.06 15.40
N THR A 155 -6.93 -1.04 14.57
CA THR A 155 -7.17 -1.16 13.12
C THR A 155 -6.06 -2.00 12.50
N LEU A 156 -6.44 -2.99 11.69
CA LEU A 156 -5.50 -3.79 10.92
C LEU A 156 -5.02 -2.97 9.71
N LEU A 157 -3.70 -2.86 9.54
CA LEU A 157 -3.06 -2.31 8.35
C LEU A 157 -2.40 -3.47 7.58
N LEU A 158 -2.72 -3.57 6.29
CA LEU A 158 -2.09 -4.50 5.34
C LEU A 158 -1.57 -3.68 4.17
N CYS A 159 -0.27 -3.79 3.88
CA CYS A 159 0.38 -3.07 2.79
C CYS A 159 1.16 -4.07 1.94
N TYR A 160 0.74 -4.27 0.68
CA TYR A 160 1.32 -5.31 -0.17
C TYR A 160 1.34 -6.70 0.52
N PRO A 161 0.20 -7.17 1.07
CA PRO A 161 0.23 -8.35 1.93
C PRO A 161 0.49 -9.68 1.22
N ASP A 162 0.29 -9.79 -0.10
CA ASP A 162 0.51 -11.04 -0.81
C ASP A 162 1.43 -10.82 -2.02
N ASP A 163 2.69 -11.26 -1.90
CA ASP A 163 3.70 -11.34 -2.98
C ASP A 163 4.00 -12.79 -3.43
N TYR A 164 3.56 -13.77 -2.64
CA TYR A 164 3.73 -15.21 -2.84
C TYR A 164 5.20 -15.67 -2.93
N GLU A 165 6.14 -14.88 -2.38
CA GLU A 165 7.56 -15.26 -2.36
C GLU A 165 7.80 -16.42 -1.38
N ASP A 166 7.19 -16.34 -0.20
CA ASP A 166 7.39 -17.31 0.90
C ASP A 166 6.33 -18.42 0.97
N SER A 167 5.17 -18.23 0.34
CA SER A 167 4.01 -19.10 0.50
C SER A 167 3.04 -19.00 -0.67
N GLU A 168 2.41 -20.12 -1.03
CA GLU A 168 1.27 -20.15 -1.95
C GLU A 168 -0.04 -19.68 -1.27
N GLU A 169 -0.06 -19.59 0.06
CA GLU A 169 -1.23 -19.15 0.84
C GLU A 169 -1.24 -17.63 1.07
N SER A 170 -2.42 -17.02 0.99
CA SER A 170 -2.58 -15.58 1.24
C SER A 170 -2.47 -15.23 2.73
N MET A 171 -1.42 -14.47 3.07
CA MET A 171 -1.25 -13.90 4.40
C MET A 171 -2.35 -12.89 4.72
N ALA A 172 -2.83 -12.14 3.72
CA ALA A 172 -3.95 -11.22 3.88
C ALA A 172 -5.26 -11.94 4.25
N GLU A 173 -5.56 -13.07 3.60
CA GLU A 173 -6.75 -13.88 3.93
C GLU A 173 -6.63 -14.48 5.33
N ALA A 174 -5.47 -15.03 5.68
CA ALA A 174 -5.18 -15.53 7.03
C ALA A 174 -5.35 -14.43 8.10
N CYS A 175 -4.98 -13.18 7.77
CA CYS A 175 -5.27 -12.03 8.62
C CYS A 175 -6.77 -11.82 8.81
N LEU A 176 -7.59 -11.87 7.77
CA LEU A 176 -9.05 -11.73 7.91
C LEU A 176 -9.68 -12.86 8.74
N ASN A 177 -9.12 -14.06 8.70
CA ASN A 177 -9.57 -15.20 9.51
C ASN A 177 -9.28 -15.02 11.01
N ASN A 178 -8.14 -14.40 11.34
CA ASN A 178 -7.72 -14.15 12.73
C ASN A 178 -8.23 -12.81 13.28
N TYR A 179 -8.57 -11.85 12.39
CA TYR A 179 -8.94 -10.50 12.77
C TYR A 179 -10.43 -10.35 13.08
N THR A 180 -10.72 -9.90 14.31
CA THR A 180 -12.08 -9.66 14.79
C THR A 180 -12.36 -8.18 15.08
N GLY A 181 -11.42 -7.27 14.76
CA GLY A 181 -11.60 -5.84 14.95
C GLY A 181 -12.49 -5.19 13.89
N GLU A 182 -12.66 -3.87 14.00
CA GLU A 182 -13.67 -3.12 13.25
C GLU A 182 -13.20 -2.64 11.87
N TYR A 183 -11.94 -2.21 11.76
CA TYR A 183 -11.42 -1.56 10.55
C TYR A 183 -10.22 -2.30 9.97
N VAL A 184 -10.20 -2.39 8.64
CA VAL A 184 -9.05 -2.84 7.86
C VAL A 184 -8.65 -1.68 6.94
N ILE A 185 -7.37 -1.32 6.97
CA ILE A 185 -6.75 -0.44 5.98
C ILE A 185 -5.92 -1.33 5.08
N HIS A 186 -6.22 -1.27 3.79
CA HIS A 186 -5.48 -1.98 2.76
C HIS A 186 -4.74 -0.97 1.87
N ILE A 187 -3.47 -1.24 1.62
CA ILE A 187 -2.60 -0.49 0.73
C ILE A 187 -2.09 -1.43 -0.37
N GLY A 188 -2.44 -1.09 -1.62
CA GLY A 188 -2.09 -1.87 -2.79
C GLY A 188 -3.16 -1.80 -3.88
N GLU A 189 -3.12 -2.77 -4.78
CA GLU A 189 -4.06 -2.97 -5.87
C GLU A 189 -5.28 -3.78 -5.42
N LEU A 190 -6.41 -3.52 -6.07
CA LEU A 190 -7.66 -4.24 -5.88
C LEU A 190 -8.29 -4.51 -7.26
N PHE A 191 -9.35 -5.31 -7.29
CA PHE A 191 -10.12 -5.64 -8.48
C PHE A 191 -10.40 -4.41 -9.35
N GLY A 192 -9.94 -4.46 -10.60
CA GLY A 192 -10.13 -3.40 -11.59
C GLY A 192 -9.24 -2.18 -11.42
N HIS A 193 -8.32 -2.17 -10.44
CA HIS A 193 -7.32 -1.12 -10.22
C HIS A 193 -5.92 -1.71 -10.36
N THR A 194 -5.59 -2.20 -11.55
CA THR A 194 -4.25 -2.72 -11.87
C THR A 194 -3.91 -2.49 -13.35
N LEU A 195 -2.62 -2.51 -13.66
CA LEU A 195 -2.08 -2.58 -15.02
C LEU A 195 -1.67 -4.00 -15.42
N CYS A 196 -1.62 -4.94 -14.47
CA CYS A 196 -1.20 -6.31 -14.70
C CYS A 196 -2.34 -7.12 -15.33
N LEU A 197 -2.07 -7.77 -16.46
CA LEU A 197 -2.98 -8.65 -17.19
C LEU A 197 -2.45 -10.09 -17.16
N PRO A 198 -3.30 -11.11 -17.32
CA PRO A 198 -4.73 -11.07 -17.68
C PRO A 198 -5.69 -10.92 -16.48
N GLU A 199 -5.22 -11.14 -15.26
CA GLU A 199 -6.06 -11.18 -14.06
C GLU A 199 -6.42 -9.77 -13.56
N PRO A 200 -7.67 -9.52 -13.13
CA PRO A 200 -8.13 -8.18 -12.76
C PRO A 200 -7.74 -7.76 -11.33
N TRP A 201 -7.05 -8.60 -10.57
CA TRP A 201 -6.86 -8.47 -9.13
C TRP A 201 -5.64 -7.62 -8.73
N GLY A 202 -4.69 -7.45 -9.65
CA GLY A 202 -3.37 -6.87 -9.36
C GLY A 202 -2.41 -7.88 -8.72
N ARG A 203 -1.24 -7.39 -8.30
CA ARG A 203 -0.14 -8.24 -7.82
C ARG A 203 0.13 -8.15 -6.32
N THR A 204 -0.66 -7.38 -5.59
CA THR A 204 -0.32 -6.97 -4.21
C THR A 204 -1.21 -7.62 -3.15
N SER A 205 -2.33 -8.19 -3.55
CA SER A 205 -3.27 -8.86 -2.64
C SER A 205 -4.07 -9.93 -3.38
N SER A 206 -4.31 -11.06 -2.71
CA SER A 206 -4.90 -12.25 -3.33
C SER A 206 -6.36 -12.05 -3.76
N PRO A 207 -6.82 -12.73 -4.83
CA PRO A 207 -8.24 -12.75 -5.19
C PRO A 207 -9.17 -13.19 -4.04
N GLU A 208 -8.72 -14.17 -3.25
CA GLU A 208 -9.43 -14.74 -2.11
C GLU A 208 -9.60 -13.70 -1.00
N PHE A 209 -8.52 -13.01 -0.64
CA PHE A 209 -8.54 -11.90 0.31
C PHE A 209 -9.49 -10.80 -0.14
N GLN A 210 -9.37 -10.34 -1.39
CA GLN A 210 -10.19 -9.24 -1.90
C GLN A 210 -11.68 -9.58 -1.89
N THR A 211 -12.02 -10.81 -2.31
CA THR A 211 -13.39 -11.33 -2.27
C THR A 211 -13.90 -11.38 -0.83
N ARG A 212 -13.10 -11.91 0.09
CA ARG A 212 -13.47 -12.02 1.51
C ARG A 212 -13.61 -10.66 2.18
N LEU A 213 -12.71 -9.74 1.89
CA LEU A 213 -12.74 -8.36 2.38
C LEU A 213 -14.05 -7.69 1.97
N ALA A 214 -14.42 -7.76 0.69
CA ALA A 214 -15.66 -7.18 0.17
C ALA A 214 -16.93 -7.87 0.69
N ALA A 215 -16.87 -9.17 1.04
CA ALA A 215 -18.00 -9.90 1.60
C ALA A 215 -18.26 -9.58 3.08
N VAL A 216 -17.22 -9.26 3.86
CA VAL A 216 -17.33 -9.08 5.32
C VAL A 216 -17.24 -7.61 5.75
N PHE A 217 -16.64 -6.77 4.92
CA PHE A 217 -16.44 -5.35 5.17
C PHE A 217 -17.00 -4.52 4.01
N HIS A 218 -17.43 -3.29 4.30
CA HIS A 218 -17.79 -2.31 3.29
C HIS A 218 -16.73 -1.22 3.27
N LYS A 219 -16.39 -0.77 2.06
CA LYS A 219 -15.39 0.28 1.85
C LYS A 219 -15.98 1.63 2.22
N VAL A 220 -15.29 2.38 3.07
CA VAL A 220 -15.70 3.72 3.52
C VAL A 220 -14.79 4.82 2.98
N LEU A 221 -13.60 4.47 2.47
CA LEU A 221 -12.68 5.42 1.83
C LEU A 221 -11.81 4.71 0.79
N GLN A 222 -11.55 5.40 -0.32
CA GLN A 222 -10.55 5.02 -1.32
C GLN A 222 -9.84 6.28 -1.82
N VAL A 223 -8.51 6.29 -1.79
CA VAL A 223 -7.69 7.35 -2.37
C VAL A 223 -6.50 6.75 -3.13
N PRO A 224 -6.06 7.36 -4.25
CA PRO A 224 -4.84 6.92 -4.92
C PRO A 224 -3.62 7.21 -4.05
N LEU A 225 -2.56 6.43 -4.23
CA LEU A 225 -1.23 6.72 -3.69
C LEU A 225 -0.27 7.11 -4.80
N ASN A 226 0.92 7.55 -4.40
CA ASN A 226 2.05 7.57 -5.32
C ASN A 226 2.49 6.12 -5.53
N SER A 227 2.82 5.77 -6.77
CA SER A 227 3.20 4.41 -7.14
C SER A 227 4.36 4.41 -8.12
N TRP A 228 5.10 3.31 -8.13
CA TRP A 228 6.02 3.01 -9.21
C TRP A 228 5.25 2.62 -10.46
N HIS A 229 5.90 2.69 -11.61
CA HIS A 229 5.24 2.47 -12.91
C HIS A 229 4.59 1.09 -13.03
N SER A 230 5.08 0.09 -12.30
CA SER A 230 4.58 -1.29 -12.34
C SER A 230 3.40 -1.55 -11.39
N SER A 231 2.83 -0.54 -10.73
CA SER A 231 1.66 -0.72 -9.85
C SER A 231 0.69 0.46 -9.85
N VAL A 232 -0.55 0.20 -9.41
CA VAL A 232 -1.59 1.21 -9.19
C VAL A 232 -2.05 1.17 -7.73
N ASP A 233 -1.21 1.72 -6.85
CA ASP A 233 -1.46 1.61 -5.42
C ASP A 233 -2.58 2.54 -4.97
N THR A 234 -3.46 1.99 -4.14
CA THR A 234 -4.52 2.73 -3.49
C THR A 234 -4.47 2.49 -2.00
N LEU A 235 -4.87 3.50 -1.23
CA LEU A 235 -5.24 3.31 0.17
C LEU A 235 -6.75 3.19 0.24
N THR A 236 -7.21 2.08 0.81
CA THR A 236 -8.62 1.83 1.09
C THR A 236 -8.85 1.60 2.57
N VAL A 237 -9.96 2.10 3.08
CA VAL A 237 -10.42 1.85 4.45
C VAL A 237 -11.73 1.09 4.37
N TRP A 238 -11.80 0.01 5.12
CA TRP A 238 -12.91 -0.91 5.16
C TRP A 238 -13.40 -1.05 6.59
N LYS A 239 -14.71 -1.01 6.76
CA LYS A 239 -15.38 -1.17 8.04
C LYS A 239 -16.17 -2.46 8.06
N ARG A 240 -16.12 -3.20 9.17
CA ARG A 240 -16.83 -4.47 9.30
C ARG A 240 -18.33 -4.26 9.11
N THR A 241 -18.90 -4.99 8.17
CA THR A 241 -20.30 -4.86 7.79
C THR A 241 -21.18 -5.49 8.84
N LYS A 242 -22.17 -4.72 9.31
CA LYS A 242 -23.29 -5.28 10.07
C LYS A 242 -24.28 -5.86 9.07
N THR A 243 -24.87 -6.99 9.42
CA THR A 243 -25.86 -7.66 8.57
C THR A 243 -27.21 -7.73 9.25
N CYS A 244 -28.27 -7.82 8.44
CA CYS A 244 -29.61 -8.15 8.89
C CYS A 244 -30.19 -9.26 8.00
N ILE A 245 -31.17 -9.98 8.55
CA ILE A 245 -31.95 -10.96 7.80
C ILE A 245 -33.30 -10.34 7.52
N VAL A 246 -33.72 -10.35 6.27
CA VAL A 246 -35.05 -9.94 5.82
C VAL A 246 -35.60 -11.08 4.98
N ASP A 247 -36.73 -11.64 5.41
CA ASP A 247 -37.25 -12.91 4.92
C ASP A 247 -36.15 -14.00 5.00
N ASP A 248 -35.79 -14.60 3.86
CA ASP A 248 -34.73 -15.62 3.75
C ASP A 248 -33.39 -15.04 3.22
N GLY A 249 -33.29 -13.72 3.07
CA GLY A 249 -32.11 -13.02 2.53
C GLY A 249 -31.24 -12.38 3.61
N MET A 250 -29.91 -12.50 3.48
CA MET A 250 -28.95 -11.76 4.30
C MET A 250 -28.51 -10.48 3.56
N TYR A 251 -28.65 -9.34 4.22
CA TYR A 251 -28.35 -8.03 3.65
C TYR A 251 -27.31 -7.28 4.49
N ALA A 252 -26.43 -6.56 3.81
CA ALA A 252 -25.51 -5.62 4.44
C ALA A 252 -26.27 -4.35 4.88
N TYR A 253 -26.05 -3.92 6.11
CA TYR A 253 -26.45 -2.61 6.59
C TYR A 253 -25.27 -1.64 6.49
N ILE A 254 -25.36 -0.71 5.55
CA ILE A 254 -24.36 0.35 5.32
C ILE A 254 -25.02 1.71 5.62
N PRO A 255 -24.64 2.40 6.71
CA PRO A 255 -25.11 3.74 7.02
C PRO A 255 -24.91 4.71 5.85
N VAL A 256 -25.85 5.63 5.65
CA VAL A 256 -25.85 6.56 4.50
C VAL A 256 -24.58 7.43 4.47
N ASP A 257 -24.05 7.80 5.63
CA ASP A 257 -22.81 8.56 5.81
C ASP A 257 -21.53 7.72 5.61
N GLU A 258 -21.66 6.39 5.48
CA GLU A 258 -20.57 5.45 5.20
C GLU A 258 -20.59 4.93 3.74
N GLN A 259 -21.61 5.31 2.96
CA GLN A 259 -21.73 4.92 1.55
C GLN A 259 -20.82 5.76 0.65
N LEU A 260 -20.00 5.11 -0.17
CA LEU A 260 -19.21 5.77 -1.19
C LEU A 260 -20.07 6.28 -2.35
N THR A 261 -19.70 7.43 -2.90
CA THR A 261 -20.26 7.93 -4.15
C THR A 261 -19.78 7.09 -5.33
N MET A 262 -20.66 6.82 -6.29
CA MET A 262 -20.34 5.99 -7.48
C MET A 262 -19.83 6.79 -8.69
N VAL A 263 -19.62 8.10 -8.54
CA VAL A 263 -19.16 8.95 -9.65
C VAL A 263 -17.64 8.78 -9.81
N MET A 264 -17.23 8.24 -10.96
CA MET A 264 -15.84 8.11 -11.38
C MET A 264 -15.74 8.40 -12.89
N SER A 265 -14.70 9.12 -13.29
CA SER A 265 -14.45 9.53 -14.67
C SER A 265 -12.96 9.54 -14.96
N SER A 266 -12.61 9.35 -16.23
CA SER A 266 -11.27 9.64 -16.71
C SER A 266 -11.20 11.10 -17.16
N PRO A 267 -10.01 11.68 -17.31
CA PRO A 267 -9.87 13.01 -17.89
C PRO A 267 -10.53 13.17 -19.27
N SER A 268 -10.63 12.09 -20.06
CA SER A 268 -11.29 12.12 -21.38
C SER A 268 -12.81 12.08 -21.30
N THR A 269 -13.40 11.58 -20.21
CA THR A 269 -14.85 11.45 -20.02
C THR A 269 -15.42 12.38 -18.95
N GLU A 270 -14.59 13.16 -18.26
CA GLU A 270 -14.99 14.14 -17.23
C GLU A 270 -16.12 15.07 -17.69
N HIS A 271 -16.06 15.49 -18.96
CA HIS A 271 -17.06 16.36 -19.58
C HIS A 271 -18.48 15.76 -19.61
N LEU A 272 -18.64 14.45 -19.41
CA LEU A 272 -19.93 13.77 -19.33
C LEU A 272 -20.60 13.90 -17.95
N LEU A 273 -19.84 14.28 -16.92
CA LEU A 273 -20.36 14.46 -15.55
C LEU A 273 -21.00 15.84 -15.34
N HIS A 274 -20.69 16.80 -16.21
CA HIS A 274 -21.15 18.18 -16.10
C HIS A 274 -22.19 18.49 -17.17
N ASP A 275 -23.27 19.15 -16.78
CA ASP A 275 -24.20 19.71 -17.75
C ASP A 275 -23.51 20.83 -18.54
N SER A 276 -23.77 20.89 -19.85
CA SER A 276 -23.21 21.89 -20.78
C SER A 276 -23.41 23.36 -20.36
N LYS A 277 -24.25 23.63 -19.35
CA LYS A 277 -24.54 24.95 -18.79
C LYS A 277 -23.60 25.37 -17.65
N ASP A 278 -22.83 24.44 -17.08
CA ASP A 278 -21.93 24.70 -15.94
C ASP A 278 -20.45 24.79 -16.32
N ILE A 279 -20.11 24.73 -17.61
CA ILE A 279 -18.74 24.93 -18.07
C ILE A 279 -18.39 26.43 -17.99
N PRO A 280 -17.45 26.87 -17.12
CA PRO A 280 -16.98 28.23 -17.16
C PRO A 280 -16.27 28.44 -18.50
N VAL A 281 -16.74 29.42 -19.28
CA VAL A 281 -16.10 29.81 -20.53
C VAL A 281 -14.67 30.24 -20.23
N VAL A 282 -13.71 29.36 -20.53
CA VAL A 282 -12.28 29.72 -20.47
C VAL A 282 -12.05 30.77 -21.55
N SER A 283 -11.97 32.04 -21.14
CA SER A 283 -11.66 33.13 -22.04
C SER A 283 -10.28 32.90 -22.64
N LYS A 284 -10.21 32.49 -23.91
CA LYS A 284 -8.97 32.51 -24.68
C LYS A 284 -8.55 33.98 -24.81
N LYS A 285 -7.65 34.45 -23.94
CA LYS A 285 -6.93 35.72 -24.16
C LYS A 285 -6.08 35.55 -25.41
N ALA A 286 -6.59 36.04 -26.54
CA ALA A 286 -5.83 36.17 -27.77
C ALA A 286 -4.59 37.03 -27.50
N LYS A 287 -3.40 36.44 -27.65
CA LYS A 287 -2.15 37.21 -27.76
C LYS A 287 -2.22 37.98 -29.08
N LYS A 288 -2.34 39.31 -29.01
CA LYS A 288 -2.08 40.18 -30.16
C LYS A 288 -0.60 40.09 -30.54
N PRO A 289 -0.24 40.03 -31.83
CA PRO A 289 1.14 40.16 -32.25
C PRO A 289 1.60 41.61 -32.01
N ARG A 290 2.80 41.80 -31.48
CA ARG A 290 3.46 43.10 -31.42
C ARG A 290 3.90 43.48 -32.83
N SER A 291 3.48 44.65 -33.29
CA SER A 291 4.05 45.38 -34.43
C SER A 291 5.43 45.91 -34.09
#